data_AF-A0A932UMP7-F1
#
_entry.id   AF-A0A932UMP7-F1
#
_cell.length_a   1.000
_cell.length_b   1.000
_cell.length_c   1.000
_cell.angle_alpha   90.00
_cell.angle_beta   90.00
_cell.angle_gamma   90.00
#
_symmetry.space_group_name_H-M   'P 1'
#
loop_
_entity.id
_entity.type
_entity.pdbx_description
1 polymer ?
#
loop_
_entity_poly.entity_id
_entity_poly.type
_entity_poly.pdbx_seq_one_letter_code
_entity_poly.pdbx_strand_id
1 'polypeptide(L)'
;MERAGLARREPPVENRLRVWYNPELESKNYIVPGLIAVIMMVITALLTSLTIAREWERGIMEQLMVTPIRPAELILGKTLPFALIGFFDVILITAVAVFWFTVPIRGSLLLLFGATALYLLSTLGIGLFISTVSKTQQQALMSTFFFYLPAVLLSGFMFPIANMPVVIQYLTFVNPLRYFLVIFRKRLE
;
A
#
# COMPACT_ATOMS: atom_id res chain seq x y z
N MET A 1 54.90 -19.52 40.14
CA MET A 1 53.95 -19.87 39.07
C MET A 1 52.67 -20.35 39.74
N GLU A 2 51.56 -19.65 39.55
CA GLU A 2 50.18 -20.17 39.44
C GLU A 2 49.18 -19.04 39.73
N ARG A 3 48.71 -18.41 38.65
CA ARG A 3 47.53 -17.55 38.69
C ARG A 3 46.32 -18.49 38.76
N ALA A 4 45.73 -18.62 39.94
CA ALA A 4 44.47 -19.33 40.12
C ALA A 4 43.42 -18.74 39.16
N GLY A 5 42.98 -19.56 38.22
CA GLY A 5 42.07 -19.19 37.15
C GLY A 5 40.74 -18.71 37.70
N LEU A 6 40.34 -17.50 37.30
CA LEU A 6 38.98 -17.01 37.43
C LEU A 6 38.05 -18.03 36.76
N ALA A 7 37.30 -18.77 37.58
CA ALA A 7 36.22 -19.63 37.11
C ALA A 7 35.29 -18.76 36.24
N ARG A 8 35.26 -19.04 34.94
CA ARG A 8 34.24 -18.48 34.04
C ARG A 8 32.90 -18.89 34.62
N ARG A 9 32.18 -17.94 35.22
CA ARG A 9 30.76 -18.08 35.49
C ARG A 9 30.07 -18.20 34.13
N GLU A 10 29.74 -19.41 33.73
CA GLU A 10 28.79 -19.63 32.64
C GLU A 10 27.47 -18.95 33.05
N PRO A 11 26.91 -18.07 32.21
CA PRO A 11 25.67 -17.40 32.54
C PRO A 11 24.54 -18.43 32.69
N PRO A 12 23.82 -18.48 33.84
CA PRO A 12 22.84 -19.53 34.13
C PRO A 12 21.51 -19.38 33.38
N VAL A 13 21.44 -18.50 32.37
CA VAL A 13 20.22 -18.20 31.62
C VAL A 13 20.57 -18.11 30.14
N GLU A 14 20.24 -19.18 29.40
CA GLU A 14 20.23 -19.17 27.95
C GLU A 14 19.03 -18.31 27.50
N ASN A 15 19.29 -17.06 27.12
CA ASN A 15 18.26 -16.15 26.64
C ASN A 15 17.74 -16.64 25.28
N ARG A 16 16.79 -17.58 25.28
CA ARG A 16 16.08 -17.99 24.07
C ARG A 16 15.14 -16.88 23.67
N LEU A 17 15.60 -16.04 22.76
CA LEU A 17 14.78 -15.02 22.10
C LEU A 17 13.69 -15.73 21.30
N ARG A 18 12.54 -16.00 21.92
CA ARG A 18 11.36 -16.50 21.22
C ARG A 18 10.77 -15.30 20.49
N VAL A 19 11.03 -15.19 19.19
CA VAL A 19 10.41 -14.18 18.34
C VAL A 19 9.00 -14.68 18.01
N TRP A 20 8.00 -14.20 18.73
CA TRP A 20 6.59 -14.57 18.47
C TRP A 20 6.10 -14.02 17.12
N TYR A 21 6.82 -13.04 16.55
CA TYR A 21 6.37 -12.21 15.43
C TYR A 21 6.93 -12.63 14.05
N ASN A 22 7.91 -13.53 13.99
CA ASN A 22 8.45 -14.20 12.79
C ASN A 22 9.56 -15.18 13.23
N PRO A 23 9.22 -16.38 13.71
CA PRO A 23 10.19 -17.32 14.29
C PRO A 23 11.30 -17.73 13.32
N GLU A 24 11.01 -17.66 12.01
CA GLU A 24 11.92 -18.08 10.92
C GLU A 24 12.60 -16.91 10.21
N LEU A 25 12.30 -15.65 10.59
CA LEU A 25 12.83 -14.43 9.96
C LEU A 25 12.65 -14.40 8.43
N GLU A 26 11.61 -15.05 7.90
CA GLU A 26 11.41 -15.12 6.45
C GLU A 26 10.91 -13.77 5.90
N SER A 27 11.80 -13.05 5.23
CA SER A 27 11.53 -11.74 4.62
C SER A 27 10.36 -11.73 3.63
N LYS A 28 10.00 -12.88 3.05
CA LYS A 28 8.88 -13.02 2.10
C LYS A 28 7.53 -12.65 2.72
N ASN A 29 7.29 -12.98 3.99
CA ASN A 29 6.01 -12.67 4.66
C ASN A 29 5.83 -11.17 4.92
N TYR A 30 6.93 -10.40 4.92
CA TYR A 30 6.93 -8.95 5.09
C TYR A 30 6.96 -8.19 3.75
N ILE A 31 7.78 -8.66 2.81
CA ILE A 31 8.05 -7.97 1.54
C ILE A 31 6.88 -8.13 0.57
N VAL A 32 6.32 -9.33 0.46
CA VAL A 32 5.25 -9.63 -0.52
C VAL A 32 4.05 -8.70 -0.29
N PRO A 33 3.44 -8.62 0.91
CA PRO A 33 2.30 -7.72 1.19
C PRO A 33 2.62 -6.25 0.96
N GLY A 34 3.86 -5.87 1.27
CA GLY A 34 4.39 -4.55 1.04
C GLY A 34 4.36 -4.14 -0.42
N LEU A 35 4.98 -4.95 -1.28
CA LEU A 35 5.01 -4.72 -2.71
C LEU A 35 3.62 -4.70 -3.32
N ILE A 36 2.72 -5.57 -2.88
CA ILE A 36 1.31 -5.62 -3.31
C ILE A 36 0.63 -4.26 -3.08
N ALA A 37 0.70 -3.76 -1.85
CA ALA A 37 0.05 -2.52 -1.47
C ALA A 37 0.59 -1.32 -2.27
N VAL A 38 1.91 -1.32 -2.48
CA VAL A 38 2.64 -0.31 -3.26
C VAL A 38 2.24 -0.37 -4.74
N ILE A 39 2.22 -1.57 -5.35
CA ILE A 39 1.81 -1.77 -6.75
C ILE A 39 0.37 -1.32 -6.95
N MET A 40 -0.54 -1.72 -6.05
CA MET A 40 -1.93 -1.29 -6.09
C MET A 40 -2.06 0.23 -6.02
N MET A 41 -1.29 0.90 -5.15
CA MET A 41 -1.30 2.36 -5.08
C MET A 41 -0.88 2.98 -6.41
N VAL A 42 0.23 2.50 -6.98
CA VAL A 42 0.74 3.01 -8.25
C VAL A 42 -0.29 2.79 -9.34
N ILE A 43 -0.77 1.57 -9.53
CA ILE A 43 -1.71 1.24 -10.61
C ILE A 43 -2.98 2.08 -10.47
N THR A 44 -3.62 2.07 -9.31
CA THR A 44 -4.92 2.74 -9.14
C THR A 44 -4.82 4.26 -9.19
N ALA A 45 -3.84 4.86 -8.51
CA ALA A 45 -3.68 6.32 -8.51
C ALA A 45 -3.14 6.84 -9.85
N LEU A 46 -2.19 6.13 -10.47
CA LEU A 46 -1.58 6.53 -11.75
C LEU A 46 -2.53 6.33 -12.92
N LEU A 47 -3.20 5.17 -13.05
CA LEU A 47 -4.11 4.94 -14.17
C LEU A 47 -5.32 5.87 -14.11
N THR A 48 -5.85 6.13 -12.91
CA THR A 48 -6.97 7.05 -12.73
C THR A 48 -6.57 8.48 -13.10
N SER A 49 -5.40 8.94 -12.63
CA SER A 49 -4.93 10.30 -12.95
C SER A 49 -4.59 10.47 -14.43
N LEU A 50 -3.91 9.49 -15.03
CA LEU A 50 -3.52 9.53 -16.45
C LEU A 50 -4.72 9.49 -17.38
N THR A 51 -5.73 8.68 -17.08
CA THR A 51 -6.93 8.56 -17.93
C THR A 51 -7.63 9.91 -18.07
N ILE A 52 -7.87 10.59 -16.96
CA ILE A 52 -8.55 11.90 -16.99
C ILE A 52 -7.63 12.99 -17.55
N ALA A 53 -6.35 13.00 -17.19
CA ALA A 53 -5.40 13.98 -17.74
C ALA A 53 -5.24 13.85 -19.26
N ARG A 54 -5.28 12.63 -19.79
CA ARG A 54 -5.25 12.36 -21.24
C ARG A 54 -6.48 12.95 -21.95
N GLU A 55 -7.64 12.94 -21.30
CA GLU A 55 -8.86 13.49 -21.89
C GLU A 55 -8.87 15.01 -21.90
N TRP A 56 -8.29 15.64 -20.88
CA TRP A 56 -8.00 17.06 -20.88
C TRP A 56 -7.02 17.42 -22.00
N GLU A 57 -5.91 16.69 -22.11
CA GLU A 57 -4.87 16.93 -23.11
C GLU A 57 -5.38 16.77 -24.55
N ARG A 58 -6.33 15.87 -24.78
CA ARG A 58 -6.96 15.65 -26.09
C ARG A 58 -8.15 16.58 -26.39
N GLY A 59 -8.52 17.46 -25.46
CA GLY A 59 -9.71 18.33 -25.59
C GLY A 59 -11.06 17.60 -25.54
N ILE A 60 -11.06 16.28 -25.27
CA ILE A 60 -12.29 15.48 -25.17
C ILE A 60 -13.11 15.94 -23.96
N MET A 61 -12.45 16.38 -22.89
CA MET A 61 -13.13 16.84 -21.68
C MET A 61 -14.02 18.06 -21.97
N GLU A 62 -13.59 18.97 -22.86
CA GLU A 62 -14.39 20.13 -23.27
C GLU A 62 -15.64 19.72 -24.06
N GLN A 63 -15.51 18.70 -24.91
CA GLN A 63 -16.64 18.12 -25.64
C GLN A 63 -17.62 17.42 -24.71
N LEU A 64 -17.13 16.74 -23.67
CA LEU A 64 -17.98 16.07 -22.68
C LEU A 64 -18.77 17.07 -21.84
N MET A 65 -18.20 18.25 -21.55
CA MET A 65 -18.87 19.30 -20.78
C MET A 65 -20.09 19.91 -21.48
N VAL A 66 -20.18 19.79 -22.82
CA VAL A 66 -21.36 20.25 -23.58
C VAL A 66 -22.41 19.14 -23.80
N THR A 67 -22.12 17.91 -23.40
CA THR A 67 -23.11 16.82 -23.42
C THR A 67 -24.01 16.85 -22.19
N PRO A 68 -25.24 16.30 -22.24
CA PRO A 68 -26.15 16.24 -21.09
C PRO A 68 -25.73 15.23 -20.00
N ILE A 69 -24.44 14.85 -19.94
CA ILE A 69 -23.90 13.88 -18.98
C ILE A 69 -23.52 14.61 -17.70
N ARG A 70 -23.90 14.07 -16.54
CA ARG A 70 -23.53 14.66 -15.25
C ARG A 70 -22.05 14.37 -14.94
N PRO A 71 -21.28 15.31 -14.37
CA PRO A 71 -19.89 15.06 -13.98
C PRO A 71 -19.71 13.85 -13.04
N ALA A 72 -20.67 13.61 -12.14
CA ALA A 72 -20.65 12.45 -11.24
C ALA A 72 -20.81 11.12 -11.99
N GLU A 73 -21.63 11.06 -13.04
CA GLU A 73 -21.83 9.86 -13.86
C GLU A 73 -20.55 9.55 -14.66
N LEU A 74 -19.89 10.59 -15.18
CA LEU A 74 -18.62 10.46 -15.88
C LEU A 74 -17.51 9.91 -14.96
N ILE A 75 -17.40 10.46 -13.74
CA ILE A 75 -16.42 10.02 -12.76
C ILE A 75 -16.72 8.59 -12.33
N LEU A 76 -17.95 8.27 -11.93
CA LEU A 76 -18.33 6.92 -11.49
C LEU A 76 -18.12 5.89 -12.60
N GLY A 77 -18.53 6.20 -13.84
CA GLY A 77 -18.37 5.32 -14.99
C GLY A 77 -16.90 5.01 -15.32
N LYS A 78 -15.98 5.95 -15.05
CA LYS A 78 -14.54 5.77 -15.30
C LYS A 78 -13.80 5.19 -14.11
N THR A 79 -14.20 5.50 -12.89
CA THR A 79 -13.57 4.97 -11.67
C THR A 79 -13.93 3.50 -11.44
N LEU A 80 -15.11 3.04 -11.87
CA LEU A 80 -15.58 1.68 -11.65
C LEU A 80 -14.68 0.60 -12.31
N PRO A 81 -14.23 0.73 -13.57
CA PRO A 81 -13.24 -0.16 -14.15
C PRO A 81 -11.94 -0.26 -13.33
N PHE A 82 -11.42 0.85 -12.82
CA PHE A 82 -10.20 0.84 -12.01
C PHE A 82 -10.41 0.22 -10.63
N ALA A 83 -11.60 0.40 -10.04
CA ALA A 83 -11.98 -0.31 -8.83
C ALA A 83 -12.02 -1.83 -9.06
N LEU A 84 -12.59 -2.29 -10.18
CA LEU A 84 -12.62 -3.70 -10.54
C LEU A 84 -11.22 -4.28 -10.74
N ILE A 85 -10.32 -3.55 -11.41
CA ILE A 85 -8.90 -3.93 -11.54
C ILE A 85 -8.27 -4.07 -10.15
N GLY A 86 -8.50 -3.11 -9.25
CA GLY A 86 -7.98 -3.17 -7.89
C GLY A 86 -8.48 -4.35 -7.07
N PHE A 87 -9.76 -4.71 -7.19
CA PHE A 87 -10.31 -5.92 -6.55
C PHE A 87 -9.73 -7.19 -7.16
N PHE A 88 -9.59 -7.22 -8.48
CA PHE A 88 -8.96 -8.34 -9.18
C PHE A 88 -7.51 -8.53 -8.73
N ASP A 89 -6.74 -7.45 -8.61
CA ASP A 89 -5.36 -7.48 -8.09
C ASP A 89 -5.32 -8.13 -6.70
N VAL A 90 -6.18 -7.71 -5.77
CA VAL A 90 -6.20 -8.32 -4.43
C VAL A 90 -6.55 -9.80 -4.46
N ILE A 91 -7.52 -10.21 -5.29
CA ILE A 91 -7.88 -11.63 -5.42
C ILE A 91 -6.70 -12.43 -5.97
N LEU A 92 -6.12 -11.97 -7.08
CA LEU A 92 -4.96 -12.60 -7.74
C LEU A 92 -3.81 -12.76 -6.76
N ILE A 93 -3.54 -11.71 -6.01
CA ILE A 93 -2.43 -11.64 -5.08
C ILE A 93 -2.67 -12.52 -3.86
N THR A 94 -3.87 -12.48 -3.30
CA THR A 94 -4.27 -13.35 -2.18
C THR A 94 -4.13 -14.81 -2.60
N ALA A 95 -4.52 -15.14 -3.83
CA ALA A 95 -4.31 -16.47 -4.39
C ALA A 95 -2.82 -16.81 -4.52
N VAL A 96 -1.98 -15.93 -5.09
CA VAL A 96 -0.53 -16.16 -5.20
C VAL A 96 0.13 -16.33 -3.82
N ALA A 97 -0.24 -15.53 -2.82
CA ALA A 97 0.30 -15.63 -1.47
C ALA A 97 -0.02 -17.00 -0.84
N VAL A 98 -1.23 -17.51 -1.03
CA VAL A 98 -1.67 -18.81 -0.48
C VAL A 98 -1.09 -19.98 -1.27
N PHE A 99 -1.21 -19.96 -2.60
CA PHE A 99 -0.89 -21.11 -3.45
C PHE A 99 0.60 -21.20 -3.82
N TRP A 100 1.28 -20.07 -4.01
CA TRP A 100 2.68 -20.04 -4.44
C TRP A 100 3.65 -19.87 -3.29
N PHE A 101 3.34 -18.98 -2.36
CA PHE A 101 4.19 -18.68 -1.21
C PHE A 101 3.80 -19.43 0.06
N THR A 102 2.70 -20.21 0.02
CA THR A 102 2.21 -21.01 1.17
C THR A 102 2.02 -20.18 2.44
N VAL A 103 1.71 -18.88 2.29
CA VAL A 103 1.54 -17.98 3.43
C VAL A 103 0.16 -18.23 4.03
N PRO A 104 0.07 -18.67 5.30
CA PRO A 104 -1.21 -18.99 5.90
C PRO A 104 -2.02 -17.71 6.11
N ILE A 105 -3.14 -17.57 5.41
CA ILE A 105 -4.09 -16.49 5.71
C ILE A 105 -4.85 -16.87 6.98
N ARG A 106 -4.45 -16.29 8.10
CA ARG A 106 -5.08 -16.48 9.40
C ARG A 106 -6.05 -15.34 9.63
N GLY A 107 -7.31 -15.50 9.20
CA GLY A 107 -8.43 -14.63 9.61
C GLY A 107 -9.60 -14.50 8.63
N SER A 108 -10.60 -13.68 8.98
CA SER A 108 -11.79 -13.42 8.17
C SER A 108 -11.51 -12.71 6.84
N LEU A 109 -11.83 -13.37 5.71
CA LEU A 109 -11.74 -12.81 4.36
C LEU A 109 -12.56 -11.52 4.20
N LEU A 110 -13.68 -11.40 4.90
CA LEU A 110 -14.54 -10.21 4.82
C LEU A 110 -13.81 -8.93 5.24
N LEU A 111 -12.95 -9.02 6.26
CA LEU A 111 -12.15 -7.87 6.71
C LEU A 111 -11.07 -7.50 5.69
N LEU A 112 -10.49 -8.49 5.00
CA LEU A 112 -9.52 -8.26 3.92
C LEU A 112 -10.17 -7.53 2.75
N PHE A 113 -11.33 -8.00 2.29
CA PHE A 113 -12.09 -7.35 1.23
C PHE A 113 -12.59 -5.97 1.63
N GLY A 114 -13.05 -5.78 2.88
CA GLY A 114 -13.46 -4.48 3.39
C GLY A 114 -12.30 -3.48 3.47
N ALA A 115 -11.15 -3.90 3.99
CA ALA A 115 -9.94 -3.08 4.03
C ALA A 115 -9.44 -2.74 2.61
N THR A 116 -9.51 -3.69 1.70
CA THR A 116 -9.21 -3.49 0.28
C THR A 116 -10.13 -2.45 -0.34
N ALA A 117 -11.45 -2.56 -0.12
CA ALA A 117 -12.42 -1.60 -0.65
C ALA A 117 -12.10 -0.18 -0.17
N LEU A 118 -11.85 0.00 1.13
CA LEU A 118 -11.48 1.31 1.69
C LEU A 118 -10.15 1.83 1.14
N TYR A 119 -9.17 0.93 0.97
CA TYR A 119 -7.89 1.29 0.40
C TYR A 119 -8.01 1.72 -1.05
N LEU A 120 -8.76 0.99 -1.88
CA LEU A 120 -9.05 1.34 -3.27
C LEU A 120 -9.78 2.67 -3.37
N LEU A 121 -10.81 2.91 -2.55
CA LEU A 121 -11.50 4.20 -2.53
C LEU A 121 -10.53 5.35 -2.22
N SER A 122 -9.58 5.12 -1.31
CA SER A 122 -8.57 6.12 -0.95
C SER A 122 -7.59 6.39 -2.10
N THR A 123 -7.05 5.34 -2.74
CA THR A 123 -6.07 5.50 -3.83
C THR A 123 -6.70 6.02 -5.12
N LEU A 124 -7.92 5.59 -5.43
CA LEU A 124 -8.72 6.17 -6.51
C LEU A 124 -9.05 7.64 -6.24
N GLY A 125 -9.40 7.99 -5.00
CA GLY A 125 -9.61 9.37 -4.58
C GLY A 125 -8.37 10.25 -4.77
N ILE A 126 -7.18 9.72 -4.42
CA ILE A 126 -5.90 10.39 -4.66
C ILE A 126 -5.67 10.57 -6.18
N GLY A 127 -5.88 9.52 -6.98
CA GLY A 127 -5.73 9.60 -8.44
C GLY A 127 -6.68 10.62 -9.08
N LEU A 128 -7.94 10.63 -8.64
CA LEU A 128 -8.94 11.62 -9.06
C LEU A 128 -8.51 13.03 -8.66
N PHE A 129 -8.09 13.24 -7.41
CA PHE A 129 -7.61 14.54 -6.93
C PHE A 129 -6.45 15.05 -7.79
N ILE A 130 -5.45 14.21 -8.04
CA ILE A 130 -4.31 14.54 -8.91
C ILE A 130 -4.76 14.88 -10.33
N SER A 131 -5.78 14.18 -10.85
CA SER A 131 -6.33 14.48 -12.17
C SER A 131 -6.98 15.86 -12.27
N THR A 132 -7.54 16.38 -11.17
CA THR A 132 -8.18 17.72 -11.18
C THR A 132 -7.15 18.84 -11.35
N VAL A 133 -5.95 18.67 -10.81
CA VAL A 133 -4.86 19.65 -10.88
C VAL A 133 -3.96 19.45 -12.10
N SER A 134 -4.11 18.34 -12.83
CA SER A 134 -3.26 17.97 -13.96
C SER A 134 -3.96 18.20 -15.30
N LYS A 135 -3.33 18.96 -16.20
CA LYS A 135 -3.85 19.22 -17.56
C LYS A 135 -3.18 18.38 -18.65
N THR A 136 -2.04 17.77 -18.35
CA THR A 136 -1.30 16.89 -19.26
C THR A 136 -0.96 15.57 -18.60
N GLN A 137 -0.76 14.51 -19.38
CA GLN A 137 -0.30 13.23 -18.85
C GLN A 137 1.03 13.32 -18.12
N GLN A 138 1.96 14.16 -18.62
CA GLN A 138 3.25 14.36 -17.97
C GLN A 138 3.08 15.00 -16.57
N GLN A 139 2.22 16.01 -16.44
CA GLN A 139 1.93 16.63 -15.15
C GLN A 139 1.27 15.64 -14.18
N ALA A 140 0.35 14.80 -14.67
CA ALA A 140 -0.29 13.76 -13.86
C ALA A 140 0.72 12.70 -13.38
N LEU A 141 1.65 12.29 -14.25
CA LEU A 141 2.75 11.38 -13.90
C LEU A 141 3.63 11.97 -12.81
N MET A 142 4.13 13.20 -13.00
CA MET A 142 5.00 13.87 -12.03
C MET A 142 4.30 14.08 -10.68
N SER A 143 3.04 14.51 -10.71
CA SER A 143 2.24 14.71 -9.50
C SER A 143 1.99 13.38 -8.77
N THR A 144 1.66 12.32 -9.50
CA THR A 144 1.47 10.98 -8.91
C THR A 144 2.75 10.48 -8.26
N PHE A 145 3.89 10.61 -8.92
CA PHE A 145 5.19 10.25 -8.32
C PHE A 145 5.51 11.09 -7.08
N PHE A 146 5.20 12.39 -7.11
CA PHE A 146 5.38 13.28 -5.96
C PHE A 146 4.53 12.88 -4.74
N PHE A 147 3.31 12.38 -4.94
CA PHE A 147 2.49 11.85 -3.84
C PHE A 147 2.90 10.43 -3.42
N TYR A 148 3.24 9.60 -4.40
CA TYR A 148 3.60 8.20 -4.20
C TYR A 148 4.87 8.04 -3.35
N LEU A 149 5.93 8.78 -3.67
CA LEU A 149 7.23 8.58 -3.04
C LEU A 149 7.20 8.85 -1.52
N PRO A 150 6.65 9.98 -1.03
CA PRO A 150 6.42 10.21 0.40
C PRO A 150 5.47 9.18 1.01
N ALA A 151 4.41 8.77 0.30
CA ALA A 151 3.47 7.78 0.82
C ALA A 151 4.15 6.43 1.08
N VAL A 152 5.04 5.97 0.18
CA VAL A 152 5.78 4.72 0.41
C VAL A 152 6.77 4.87 1.57
N LEU A 153 7.48 5.99 1.66
CA LEU A 153 8.44 6.24 2.76
C LEU A 153 7.75 6.29 4.13
N LEU A 154 6.58 6.93 4.20
CA LEU A 154 5.79 7.10 5.42
C LEU A 154 4.87 5.91 5.74
N SER A 155 4.85 4.87 4.91
CA SER A 155 3.93 3.74 5.06
C SER A 155 4.33 2.74 6.16
N GLY A 156 5.60 2.75 6.59
CA GLY A 156 6.15 1.69 7.42
C GLY A 156 6.70 0.49 6.63
N PHE A 157 6.61 0.50 5.30
CA PHE A 157 7.16 -0.57 4.45
C PHE A 157 8.69 -0.51 4.38
N MET A 158 9.25 0.62 3.92
CA MET A 158 10.70 0.81 3.73
C MET A 158 11.43 1.01 5.06
N PHE A 159 10.86 1.81 5.95
CA PHE A 159 11.42 2.13 7.26
C PHE A 159 10.37 1.90 8.35
N PRO A 160 10.70 1.23 9.47
CA PRO A 160 9.75 1.08 10.57
C PRO A 160 9.28 2.44 11.10
N ILE A 161 7.97 2.60 11.28
CA ILE A 161 7.36 3.86 11.75
C ILE A 161 7.91 4.27 13.12
N ALA A 162 8.24 3.29 13.98
CA ALA A 162 8.82 3.52 15.30
C ALA A 162 10.19 4.24 15.25
N ASN A 163 10.91 4.16 14.13
CA ASN A 163 12.20 4.82 13.95
C ASN A 163 12.07 6.27 13.46
N MET A 164 10.85 6.74 13.16
CA MET A 164 10.61 8.10 12.68
C MET A 164 10.45 9.07 13.85
N PRO A 165 10.87 10.34 13.73
CA PRO A 165 10.56 11.38 14.71
C PRO A 165 9.06 11.51 14.95
N VAL A 166 8.65 11.86 16.18
CA VAL A 166 7.24 11.91 16.60
C VAL A 166 6.37 12.76 15.66
N VAL A 167 6.89 13.89 15.18
CA VAL A 167 6.19 14.77 14.23
C VAL A 167 5.86 14.04 12.93
N ILE A 168 6.80 13.25 12.40
CA ILE A 168 6.62 12.48 11.16
C ILE A 168 5.65 11.32 11.38
N GLN A 169 5.68 10.69 12.58
CA GLN A 169 4.70 9.66 12.93
C GLN A 169 3.26 10.16 12.82
N TYR A 170 3.01 11.42 13.21
CA TYR A 170 1.67 12.01 13.06
C TYR A 170 1.24 12.15 11.59
N LEU A 171 2.17 12.50 10.69
CA LEU A 171 1.88 12.56 9.25
C LEU A 171 1.50 11.19 8.66
N THR A 172 2.03 10.10 9.22
CA THR A 172 1.71 8.75 8.75
C THR A 172 0.23 8.37 8.95
N PHE A 173 -0.53 9.04 9.84
CA PHE A 173 -1.96 8.76 10.03
C PHE A 173 -2.82 9.17 8.84
N VAL A 174 -2.36 10.10 8.00
CA VAL A 174 -3.07 10.50 6.77
C VAL A 174 -2.88 9.46 5.66
N ASN A 175 -1.85 8.63 5.76
CA ASN A 175 -1.44 7.73 4.69
C ASN A 175 -2.27 6.43 4.69
N PRO A 176 -3.13 6.19 3.68
CA PRO A 176 -3.94 4.98 3.61
C PRO A 176 -3.11 3.70 3.48
N LEU A 177 -1.92 3.80 2.86
CA LEU A 177 -1.00 2.67 2.65
C LEU A 177 -0.54 2.07 3.98
N ARG A 178 -0.36 2.90 5.02
CA ARG A 178 -0.01 2.43 6.37
C ARG A 178 -1.02 1.45 6.91
N TYR A 179 -2.31 1.79 6.87
CA TYR A 179 -3.36 0.96 7.45
C TYR A 179 -3.53 -0.35 6.70
N PHE A 180 -3.46 -0.29 5.37
CA PHE A 180 -3.55 -1.49 4.54
C PHE A 180 -2.41 -2.47 4.85
N LEU A 181 -1.17 -1.98 4.97
CA LEU A 181 -0.01 -2.82 5.35
C LEU A 181 -0.17 -3.46 6.72
N VAL A 182 -0.65 -2.71 7.72
CA VAL A 182 -0.86 -3.24 9.08
C VAL A 182 -1.94 -4.33 9.07
N ILE A 183 -3.03 -4.13 8.34
CA ILE A 183 -4.12 -5.11 8.23
C ILE A 183 -3.66 -6.37 7.50
N PHE A 184 -2.95 -6.21 6.37
CA PHE A 184 -2.49 -7.34 5.56
C PHE A 184 -1.42 -8.16 6.31
N ARG A 185 -0.48 -7.48 7.00
CA ARG A 185 0.56 -8.14 7.80
C ARG A 185 -0.03 -8.95 8.95
N LYS A 186 -0.93 -8.35 9.74
CA LYS A 186 -1.62 -9.03 10.86
C LYS A 186 -2.43 -10.27 10.44
N ARG A 187 -2.63 -10.49 9.15
CA ARG A 187 -3.39 -11.64 8.62
C ARG A 187 -2.54 -12.74 8.00
N LEU A 188 -1.27 -12.45 7.72
CA LEU A 188 -0.32 -13.43 7.18
C LEU A 188 0.60 -14.02 8.26
N GLU A 189 0.57 -13.44 9.46
CA GLU A 189 1.24 -13.89 10.69
C GLU A 189 0.30 -14.78 11.52
#